data_AF-A0A7C3H875-F1
#
_entry.id   AF-A0A7C3H875-F1
#
_cell.length_a   1.000
_cell.length_b   1.000
_cell.length_c   1.000
_cell.angle_alpha   90.00
_cell.angle_beta   90.00
_cell.angle_gamma   90.00
#
_symmetry.space_group_name_H-M   'P 1'
#
loop_
_entity.id
_entity.type
_entity.pdbx_description
1 polymer ?
#
loop_
_entity_poly.entity_id
_entity_poly.type
_entity_poly.pdbx_seq_one_letter_code
_entity_poly.pdbx_strand_id
1 'polypeptide(L)'
;MRILGALLLSLLASRQAFAMGNFPEAGACPPDKPYYAICTHSLHNLEGWFGPDCHATREAAEKDVEAHAREQHQGNTRWTGVAKTR
;
A
#
# COMPACT_ATOMS: atom_id res chain seq x y z
N MET A 1 -23.70 -27.90 23.05
CA MET A 1 -23.68 -26.49 22.60
C MET A 1 -22.27 -25.89 22.73
N ARG A 2 -21.29 -26.31 21.92
CA ARG A 2 -19.92 -25.76 21.98
C ARG A 2 -19.21 -25.65 20.61
N ILE A 3 -19.87 -26.01 19.51
CA ILE A 3 -19.23 -26.14 18.20
C ILE A 3 -19.61 -24.97 17.26
N LEU A 4 -20.70 -24.24 17.52
CA LEU A 4 -21.13 -23.13 16.65
C LEU A 4 -20.33 -21.83 16.82
N GLY A 5 -19.59 -21.63 17.91
CA GLY A 5 -18.86 -20.38 18.17
C GLY A 5 -17.54 -20.26 17.40
N ALA A 6 -16.93 -21.38 16.99
CA ALA A 6 -15.60 -21.39 16.37
C ALA A 6 -15.62 -21.05 14.86
N LEU A 7 -16.76 -21.24 14.19
CA LEU A 7 -16.88 -21.00 12.74
C LEU A 7 -17.04 -19.51 12.38
N LEU A 8 -17.57 -18.68 13.28
CA LEU A 8 -17.73 -17.24 13.03
C LEU A 8 -16.44 -16.45 13.20
N LEU A 9 -15.49 -16.90 14.04
CA LEU A 9 -14.23 -16.18 14.24
C LEU A 9 -13.25 -16.33 13.06
N SER A 10 -13.34 -17.40 12.29
CA SER A 10 -12.45 -17.67 11.16
C SER A 10 -12.80 -16.86 9.89
N LEU A 11 -14.05 -16.39 9.78
CA LEU A 11 -14.51 -15.56 8.65
C LEU A 11 -14.18 -14.07 8.80
N LEU A 12 -13.82 -13.61 10.00
CA LEU A 12 -13.49 -12.20 10.27
C LEU A 12 -12.00 -11.89 10.03
N ALA A 13 -11.11 -12.88 10.06
CA ALA A 13 -9.68 -12.68 9.88
C ALA A 13 -9.25 -12.51 8.41
N SER A 14 -10.06 -12.95 7.45
CA SER A 14 -9.72 -12.95 6.01
C SER A 14 -9.99 -11.62 5.28
N ARG A 15 -10.57 -10.62 5.94
CA ARG A 15 -10.88 -9.32 5.29
C ARG A 15 -9.78 -8.27 5.37
N GLN A 16 -8.73 -8.49 6.16
CA GLN A 16 -7.60 -7.54 6.26
C GLN A 16 -6.52 -7.75 5.19
N ALA A 17 -6.66 -8.77 4.33
CA ALA A 17 -5.72 -9.05 3.24
C ALA A 17 -6.03 -8.28 1.94
N PHE A 18 -7.13 -7.52 1.87
CA PHE A 18 -7.74 -7.17 0.59
C PHE A 18 -7.37 -5.80 -0.03
N ALA A 19 -6.37 -5.10 0.49
CA ALA A 19 -5.97 -3.82 -0.11
C ALA A 19 -4.45 -3.54 -0.16
N MET A 20 -3.60 -4.46 0.33
CA MET A 20 -2.14 -4.26 0.36
C MET A 20 -1.37 -5.29 -0.49
N GLY A 21 -2.04 -6.04 -1.35
CA GLY A 21 -1.55 -7.34 -1.82
C GLY A 21 -1.02 -7.47 -3.25
N ASN A 22 -1.23 -6.53 -4.17
CA ASN A 22 -0.93 -6.79 -5.60
C ASN A 22 -0.06 -5.72 -6.27
N PHE A 23 0.97 -5.20 -5.59
CA PHE A 23 2.05 -4.47 -6.25
C PHE A 23 3.31 -5.31 -6.16
N PRO A 24 3.50 -6.34 -7.03
CA PRO A 24 4.72 -7.15 -7.02
C PRO A 24 5.99 -6.30 -7.15
N GLU A 25 5.89 -5.14 -7.80
CA GLU A 25 6.94 -4.14 -7.93
C GLU A 25 7.37 -3.55 -6.58
N ALA A 26 6.47 -3.49 -5.59
CA ALA A 26 6.83 -3.09 -4.22
C ALA A 26 7.85 -4.05 -3.58
N GLY A 27 7.91 -5.30 -4.05
CA GLY A 27 8.95 -6.25 -3.64
C GLY A 27 10.35 -5.90 -4.13
N ALA A 28 10.50 -4.96 -5.07
CA ALA A 28 11.79 -4.51 -5.56
C ALA A 28 12.45 -3.46 -4.65
N CYS A 29 11.78 -2.95 -3.61
CA CYS A 29 12.35 -1.94 -2.73
C CYS A 29 13.63 -2.44 -2.03
N PRO A 30 14.73 -1.67 -2.06
CA PRO A 30 15.97 -2.04 -1.40
C PRO A 30 15.83 -1.91 0.13
N PRO A 31 16.68 -2.58 0.92
CA PRO A 31 16.50 -2.67 2.37
C PRO A 31 16.62 -1.32 3.09
N ASP A 32 17.43 -0.41 2.54
CA ASP A 32 17.63 0.95 3.02
C ASP A 32 16.48 1.90 2.63
N LYS A 33 15.59 1.48 1.71
CA LYS A 33 14.41 2.24 1.29
C LYS A 33 13.16 1.35 1.26
N PRO A 34 12.63 0.93 2.43
CA PRO A 34 11.58 -0.08 2.48
C PRO A 34 10.17 0.47 2.21
N TYR A 35 9.99 1.78 2.07
CA TYR A 35 8.68 2.40 1.88
C TYR A 35 8.40 2.65 0.41
N TYR A 36 7.19 2.36 -0.05
CA TYR A 36 6.72 2.69 -1.39
C TYR A 36 5.47 3.56 -1.33
N ALA A 37 5.28 4.34 -2.39
CA ALA A 37 4.14 5.25 -2.56
C ALA A 37 3.32 4.82 -3.77
N ILE A 38 2.00 5.02 -3.71
CA ILE A 38 1.11 4.77 -4.86
C ILE A 38 0.01 5.81 -4.87
N CYS A 39 -0.13 6.51 -5.99
CA CYS A 39 -1.27 7.38 -6.23
C CYS A 39 -2.43 6.55 -6.81
N THR A 40 -3.51 6.40 -6.03
CA THR A 40 -4.70 5.65 -6.44
C THR A 40 -5.86 6.55 -6.85
N HIS A 41 -5.60 7.71 -7.46
CA HIS A 41 -6.64 8.65 -7.87
C HIS A 41 -7.70 7.99 -8.78
N SER A 42 -7.27 7.06 -9.65
CA SER A 42 -8.14 6.25 -10.50
C SER A 42 -7.72 4.79 -10.44
N LEU A 43 -8.70 3.88 -10.42
CA LEU A 43 -8.46 2.44 -10.56
C LEU A 43 -7.88 2.06 -11.93
N HIS A 44 -7.93 2.97 -12.91
CA HIS A 44 -7.43 2.75 -14.27
C HIS A 44 -6.04 3.32 -14.51
N ASN A 45 -5.57 4.26 -13.68
CA ASN A 45 -4.26 4.88 -13.78
C ASN A 45 -3.62 4.88 -12.39
N LEU A 46 -2.98 3.76 -12.06
CA LEU A 46 -2.19 3.62 -10.85
C LEU A 46 -0.77 4.07 -11.15
N GLU A 47 -0.31 5.10 -10.45
CA GLU A 47 1.07 5.56 -10.50
C GLU A 47 1.75 5.14 -9.20
N GLY A 48 2.97 4.61 -9.27
CA GLY A 48 3.66 4.13 -8.08
C GLY A 48 5.17 4.26 -8.17
N TRP A 49 5.78 4.39 -6.99
CA TRP A 49 7.21 4.55 -6.80
C TRP A 49 7.76 3.28 -6.16
N PHE A 50 8.48 2.51 -6.96
CA PHE A 50 8.95 1.17 -6.62
C PHE A 50 10.43 1.01 -6.95
N GLY A 51 11.06 -0.05 -6.46
CA GLY A 51 12.48 -0.34 -6.72
C GLY A 51 13.41 0.82 -6.29
N PRO A 52 14.14 1.45 -7.24
CA PRO A 52 15.06 2.55 -6.92
C PRO A 52 14.36 3.79 -6.36
N ASP A 53 13.09 3.98 -6.69
CA ASP A 53 12.28 5.14 -6.31
C ASP A 53 11.55 4.95 -4.97
N CYS A 54 11.76 3.81 -4.29
CA CYS A 54 11.29 3.65 -2.92
C CYS A 54 11.96 4.65 -1.97
N HIS A 55 11.38 4.82 -0.78
CA HIS A 55 11.79 5.81 0.21
C HIS A 55 12.31 5.18 1.50
N ALA A 56 13.23 5.88 2.16
CA ALA A 56 13.80 5.47 3.45
C ALA A 56 12.81 5.60 4.62
N THR A 57 11.84 6.53 4.51
CA THR A 57 10.87 6.81 5.56
C THR A 57 9.45 6.87 5.00
N ARG A 58 8.48 6.60 5.87
CA ARG A 58 7.06 6.70 5.54
C ARG A 58 6.67 8.12 5.15
N GLU A 59 7.18 9.10 5.90
CA GLU A 59 6.86 10.52 5.72
C GLU A 59 7.35 11.03 4.35
N ALA A 60 8.48 10.53 3.87
CA ALA A 60 8.98 10.86 2.54
C ALA A 60 8.06 10.30 1.44
N ALA A 61 7.62 9.05 1.58
CA ALA A 61 6.67 8.44 0.66
C ALA A 61 5.31 9.18 0.66
N GLU A 62 4.81 9.57 1.85
CA GLU A 62 3.54 10.29 1.99
C GLU A 62 3.62 11.68 1.36
N LYS A 63 4.72 12.39 1.62
CA LYS A 63 4.93 13.71 1.04
C LYS A 63 5.00 13.68 -0.49
N ASP A 64 5.64 12.65 -1.07
CA ASP A 64 5.79 12.53 -2.51
C ASP A 64 4.45 12.23 -3.19
N VAL A 65 3.69 11.26 -2.68
CA VAL A 65 2.36 10.96 -3.22
C VAL A 65 1.37 12.12 -3.06
N GLU A 66 1.45 12.86 -1.96
CA GLU A 66 0.63 14.06 -1.74
C GLU A 66 1.01 15.20 -2.70
N ALA A 67 2.30 15.39 -2.97
CA ALA A 67 2.77 16.37 -3.94
C ALA A 67 2.24 16.04 -5.34
N HIS A 68 2.44 14.80 -5.77
CA HIS A 68 1.90 14.30 -7.04
C HIS A 68 0.39 14.46 -7.13
N ALA A 69 -0.33 14.07 -6.07
CA ALA A 69 -1.78 14.15 -6.05
C ALA A 69 -2.28 15.60 -6.17
N ARG A 70 -1.62 16.56 -5.50
CA ARG A 70 -1.97 17.99 -5.62
C ARG A 70 -1.81 18.50 -7.05
N GLU A 71 -0.75 18.09 -7.73
CA GLU A 71 -0.41 18.56 -9.07
C GLU A 71 -1.27 17.91 -10.15
N GLN A 72 -1.53 16.60 -10.04
CA GLN A 72 -2.13 15.81 -11.12
C GLN A 72 -3.59 15.42 -10.85
N HIS A 73 -4.01 15.39 -9.58
CA HIS A 73 -5.23 14.71 -9.13
C HIS A 73 -6.10 15.53 -8.17
N GLN A 74 -5.91 16.86 -8.13
CA GLN A 74 -6.63 17.78 -7.22
C GLN A 74 -6.52 17.41 -5.73
N GLY A 75 -5.38 16.84 -5.34
CA GLY A 75 -5.10 16.37 -3.98
C GLY A 75 -5.69 14.99 -3.66
N ASN A 76 -6.35 14.31 -4.60
CA ASN A 76 -6.97 13.03 -4.34
C ASN A 76 -5.96 11.88 -4.45
N THR A 77 -5.60 11.28 -3.31
CA THR A 77 -4.82 10.04 -3.24
C THR A 77 -5.27 9.21 -2.03
N ARG A 78 -4.89 7.93 -1.95
CA ARG A 78 -5.26 7.06 -0.82
C ARG A 78 -4.15 6.20 -0.24
N TRP A 79 -2.88 6.26 -0.66
CA TRP A 79 -1.98 5.22 -0.17
C TRP A 79 -0.44 5.45 -0.17
N THR A 80 0.19 5.00 0.93
CA THR A 80 1.63 4.71 1.11
C THR A 80 1.79 3.47 2.00
N GLY A 81 2.96 2.80 1.97
CA GLY A 81 3.22 1.67 2.86
C GLY A 81 4.59 1.05 2.71
N VAL A 82 4.75 -0.15 3.26
CA VAL A 82 6.05 -0.82 3.44
C VAL A 82 6.11 -2.10 2.62
N ALA A 83 7.20 -2.30 1.89
CA ALA A 83 7.49 -3.55 1.19
C ALA A 83 7.57 -4.70 2.20
N LYS A 84 6.52 -5.54 2.24
CA LYS A 84 6.41 -6.67 3.20
C LYS A 84 7.24 -7.89 2.82
N THR A 85 7.70 -7.97 1.59
CA THR A 85 8.52 -9.08 1.08
C THR A 85 9.96 -8.94 1.55
N ARG A 86 10.17 -9.17 2.85
CA ARG A 86 11.42 -9.72 3.37
C ARG A 86 11.09 -10.78 4.42
#